data_AF-A0A1S3N0C5-F1
#
_entry.id   AF-A0A1S3N0C5-F1
#
_cell.length_a   1.000
_cell.length_b   1.000
_cell.length_c   1.000
_cell.angle_alpha   90.00
_cell.angle_beta   90.00
_cell.angle_gamma   90.00
#
_symmetry.space_group_name_H-M   'P 1'
#
loop_
_entity.id
_entity.type
_entity.pdbx_description
1 polymer ?
#
loop_
_entity_poly.entity_id
_entity_poly.type
_entity_poly.pdbx_seq_one_letter_code
_entity_poly.pdbx_strand_id
1 'polypeptide(L)'
;MMWMLSSPIQSMATMYARYKFVEKLNEKSGGVPPALNKAALWIGMLSCLGMCFVATFQETTIMAVHDAAVVCAIFVTQTTLHRKTEDEDYVFHLVSAVSEWIVAFCFFFFFFTYIHDFKKFTLKLRTQFVDYS
;
A
#
# COMPACT_ATOMS: atom_id res chain seq x y z
N MET A 1 5.49 -14.54 -10.44
CA MET A 1 5.80 -13.17 -10.92
C MET A 1 4.60 -12.45 -11.56
N MET A 2 3.79 -13.08 -12.42
CA MET A 2 2.61 -12.46 -13.07
C MET A 2 1.55 -11.89 -12.08
N TRP A 3 1.36 -12.52 -10.93
CA TRP A 3 0.40 -12.11 -9.90
C TRP A 3 0.82 -10.90 -9.06
N MET A 4 2.10 -10.54 -9.09
CA MET A 4 2.66 -9.46 -8.27
C MET A 4 2.59 -8.11 -8.99
N LEU A 5 2.53 -8.13 -10.32
CA LEU A 5 2.34 -6.95 -11.16
C LEU A 5 0.86 -6.60 -11.35
N SER A 6 -0.07 -7.54 -11.15
CA SER A 6 -1.50 -7.29 -11.35
C SER A 6 -2.16 -6.52 -10.18
N SER A 7 -1.73 -6.74 -8.94
CA SER A 7 -2.27 -6.03 -7.75
C SER A 7 -1.96 -4.52 -7.72
N PRO A 8 -0.74 -4.06 -8.08
CA PRO A 8 -0.40 -2.64 -8.16
C PRO A 8 -1.14 -1.93 -9.30
N ILE A 9 -1.27 -2.57 -10.45
CA ILE A 9 -1.97 -2.01 -11.61
C ILE A 9 -3.45 -1.79 -11.27
N GLN A 10 -4.09 -2.75 -10.58
CA GLN A 10 -5.46 -2.60 -10.09
C GLN A 10 -5.60 -1.45 -9.08
N SER A 11 -4.61 -1.30 -8.19
CA SER A 11 -4.57 -0.22 -7.20
C SER A 11 -4.42 1.15 -7.87
N MET A 12 -3.52 1.28 -8.84
CA MET A 12 -3.33 2.49 -9.65
C MET A 12 -4.58 2.83 -10.48
N ALA A 13 -5.21 1.83 -11.10
CA ALA A 13 -6.46 2.01 -11.84
C ALA A 13 -7.59 2.52 -10.93
N THR A 14 -7.69 2.00 -9.71
CA THR A 14 -8.68 2.44 -8.71
C THR A 14 -8.43 3.88 -8.25
N MET A 15 -7.16 4.26 -8.02
CA MET A 15 -6.79 5.63 -7.67
C MET A 15 -7.08 6.62 -8.81
N TYR A 16 -6.78 6.24 -10.06
CA TYR A 16 -7.07 7.06 -11.24
C TYR A 16 -8.57 7.20 -11.48
N ALA A 17 -9.34 6.11 -11.36
CA ALA A 17 -10.80 6.15 -11.48
C ALA A 17 -11.42 7.08 -10.44
N ARG A 18 -10.93 7.06 -9.19
CA ARG A 18 -11.36 8.00 -8.14
C ARG A 18 -10.95 9.45 -8.42
N TYR A 19 -9.72 9.68 -8.88
CA TYR A 19 -9.29 11.02 -9.29
C TYR A 19 -10.25 11.62 -10.33
N LYS A 20 -10.60 10.83 -11.36
CA LYS A 20 -11.53 11.24 -12.41
C LYS A 20 -12.95 11.46 -11.91
N PHE A 21 -13.41 10.61 -11.00
CA PHE A 21 -14.72 10.77 -10.37
C PHE A 21 -14.79 12.07 -9.54
N VAL A 22 -13.76 12.37 -8.74
CA VAL A 22 -13.67 13.61 -7.95
C VAL A 22 -13.55 14.83 -8.85
N GLU A 23 -12.77 14.77 -9.93
CA GLU A 23 -12.68 15.85 -10.93
C GLU A 23 -14.06 16.17 -11.53
N LYS A 24 -14.84 15.15 -11.88
CA LYS A 24 -16.20 15.30 -12.43
C LYS A 24 -17.22 15.82 -11.42
N LEU A 25 -17.14 15.38 -10.16
CA LEU A 25 -17.97 15.92 -9.10
C LEU A 25 -17.61 17.38 -8.78
N ASN A 26 -16.33 17.71 -8.85
CA ASN A 26 -15.84 19.04 -8.57
C ASN A 26 -16.22 20.05 -9.65
N GLU A 27 -16.23 19.65 -10.93
CA GLU A 27 -16.78 20.47 -12.02
C GLU A 27 -18.24 20.88 -11.79
N LYS A 28 -19.04 19.98 -11.17
CA LYS A 28 -20.48 20.19 -10.95
C LYS A 28 -20.81 20.89 -9.61
N SER A 29 -19.98 20.70 -8.60
CA SER A 29 -20.26 21.14 -7.22
C SER A 29 -19.25 22.13 -6.62
N GLY A 30 -18.09 22.36 -7.27
CA GLY A 30 -17.08 23.33 -6.86
C GLY A 30 -16.45 23.09 -5.47
N GLY A 31 -16.31 21.84 -5.03
CA GLY A 31 -16.01 21.50 -3.63
C GLY A 31 -14.54 21.28 -3.26
N VAL A 32 -13.72 20.69 -4.15
CA VAL A 32 -12.34 20.28 -3.83
C VAL A 32 -11.32 21.00 -4.71
N PRO A 33 -10.26 21.60 -4.13
CA PRO A 33 -9.22 22.22 -4.94
C PRO A 33 -8.48 21.16 -5.78
N PRO A 34 -8.26 21.40 -7.09
CA PRO A 34 -7.65 20.42 -8.00
C PRO A 34 -6.22 20.05 -7.62
N ALA A 35 -5.49 20.95 -6.95
CA ALA A 35 -4.16 20.67 -6.42
C ALA A 35 -4.16 19.52 -5.41
N LEU A 36 -5.19 19.44 -4.57
CA LEU A 36 -5.31 18.43 -3.53
C LEU A 36 -5.72 17.06 -4.10
N ASN A 37 -6.62 17.03 -5.10
CA ASN A 37 -6.93 15.80 -5.83
C ASN A 37 -5.70 15.24 -6.57
N LYS A 38 -4.89 16.14 -7.17
CA LYS A 38 -3.63 15.76 -7.82
C LYS A 38 -2.58 15.29 -6.81
N ALA A 39 -2.46 15.94 -5.65
CA ALA A 39 -1.58 15.51 -4.57
C ALA A 39 -1.97 14.12 -4.04
N ALA A 40 -3.26 13.87 -3.82
CA ALA A 40 -3.77 12.57 -3.39
C ALA A 40 -3.44 11.45 -4.40
N LEU A 41 -3.55 11.74 -5.71
CA LEU A 41 -3.15 10.80 -6.76
C LEU A 41 -1.66 10.46 -6.67
N TRP A 42 -0.79 11.47 -6.51
CA TRP A 42 0.66 11.27 -6.40
C TRP A 42 1.05 10.46 -5.16
N ILE A 43 0.46 10.77 -4.01
CA ILE A 43 0.75 10.02 -2.78
C ILE A 43 0.25 8.57 -2.90
N GLY A 44 -0.94 8.35 -3.47
CA GLY A 44 -1.47 7.00 -3.73
C GLY A 44 -0.60 6.17 -4.68
N MET A 45 -0.04 6.80 -5.71
CA MET A 45 0.92 6.15 -6.61
C MET A 45 2.23 5.81 -5.89
N LEU A 46 2.77 6.72 -5.07
CA LEU A 46 3.98 6.49 -4.29
C LEU A 46 3.81 5.35 -3.27
N SER A 47 2.65 5.27 -2.60
CA SER A 47 2.37 4.19 -1.66
C SER A 47 2.23 2.83 -2.33
N CYS A 48 1.62 2.77 -3.53
CA CYS A 48 1.55 1.52 -4.28
C CYS A 48 2.94 1.03 -4.65
N LEU A 49 3.83 1.92 -5.11
CA LEU A 49 5.22 1.58 -5.42
C LEU A 49 6.00 1.10 -4.19
N GLY A 50 5.83 1.76 -3.04
CA GLY A 50 6.45 1.33 -1.78
C GLY A 50 6.00 -0.06 -1.33
N MET A 51 4.70 -0.35 -1.40
CA MET A 51 4.15 -1.67 -1.11
C MET A 51 4.66 -2.75 -2.08
N CYS A 52 4.78 -2.43 -3.37
CA CYS A 52 5.37 -3.37 -4.35
C CYS A 52 6.81 -3.74 -3.99
N PHE A 53 7.59 -2.74 -3.59
CA PHE A 53 8.99 -2.91 -3.24
C PHE A 53 9.12 -3.80 -2.00
N VAL A 54 8.43 -3.49 -0.90
CA VAL A 54 8.42 -4.30 0.34
C VAL A 54 7.96 -5.74 0.06
N ALA A 55 6.88 -5.90 -0.71
CA ALA A 55 6.37 -7.22 -1.08
C ALA A 55 7.37 -8.02 -1.92
N THR A 56 8.18 -7.36 -2.77
CA THR A 56 9.24 -8.03 -3.55
C THR A 56 10.31 -8.64 -2.63
N PHE A 57 10.72 -7.90 -1.60
CA PHE A 57 11.68 -8.41 -0.60
C PHE A 57 11.07 -9.52 0.23
N GLN A 58 9.83 -9.35 0.72
CA GLN A 58 9.15 -10.37 1.51
C GLN A 58 8.95 -11.67 0.71
N GLU A 59 8.50 -11.60 -0.55
CA GLU A 59 8.36 -12.77 -1.41
C GLU A 59 9.70 -13.46 -1.70
N THR A 60 10.74 -12.70 -2.05
CA THR A 60 12.06 -13.27 -2.39
C THR A 60 12.72 -13.90 -1.16
N THR A 61 12.63 -13.24 -0.01
CA THR A 61 13.19 -13.77 1.25
C THR A 61 12.39 -14.97 1.75
N ILE A 62 11.05 -14.95 1.71
CA ILE A 62 10.24 -16.10 2.14
C ILE A 62 10.49 -17.30 1.23
N MET A 63 10.58 -17.11 -0.08
CA MET A 63 10.86 -18.19 -1.04
C MET A 63 12.28 -18.75 -0.85
N ALA A 64 13.29 -17.88 -0.73
CA ALA A 64 14.67 -18.31 -0.48
C ALA A 64 14.83 -19.05 0.85
N VAL A 65 14.20 -18.55 1.92
CA VAL A 65 14.21 -19.20 3.24
C VAL A 65 13.44 -20.52 3.21
N HIS A 66 12.30 -20.58 2.52
CA HIS A 66 11.52 -21.81 2.38
C HIS A 66 12.32 -22.90 1.66
N ASP A 67 12.94 -22.58 0.52
CA ASP A 67 13.74 -23.54 -0.25
C ASP A 67 15.01 -23.95 0.49
N ALA A 68 15.70 -22.99 1.13
CA ALA A 68 16.84 -23.29 2.00
C ALA A 68 16.44 -24.12 3.22
N ALA A 69 15.28 -23.88 3.83
CA ALA A 69 14.77 -24.65 4.95
C ALA A 69 14.43 -26.10 4.55
N VAL A 70 13.88 -26.33 3.35
CA VAL A 70 13.65 -27.68 2.82
C VAL A 70 14.97 -28.43 2.64
N VAL A 71 15.97 -27.79 2.01
CA VAL A 71 17.30 -28.39 1.81
C VAL A 71 18.01 -28.64 3.14
N CYS A 72 17.99 -27.67 4.06
CA CYS A 72 18.55 -27.80 5.39
C CYS A 72 17.84 -28.87 6.20
N ALA A 73 16.50 -28.97 6.18
CA ALA A 73 15.78 -30.00 6.91
C ALA A 73 16.16 -31.41 6.43
N ILE A 74 16.32 -31.60 5.12
CA ILE A 74 16.80 -32.87 4.55
C ILE A 74 18.22 -33.20 5.03
N PHE A 75 19.13 -32.22 5.04
CA PHE A 75 20.52 -32.39 5.49
C PHE A 75 20.68 -32.54 7.02
N VAL A 76 19.89 -31.80 7.79
CA VAL A 76 19.87 -31.80 9.27
C VAL A 76 19.31 -33.11 9.81
N THR A 77 18.35 -33.70 9.11
CA THR A 77 17.87 -35.05 9.44
C THR A 77 18.98 -36.10 9.28
N GLN A 78 20.09 -35.78 8.60
CA GLN A 78 21.28 -36.63 8.46
C GLN A 78 22.42 -36.30 9.44
N THR A 79 22.44 -35.12 10.09
CA THR A 79 23.56 -34.70 10.96
C THR A 79 23.06 -33.95 12.20
N THR A 80 23.34 -34.48 13.40
CA THR A 80 23.04 -33.84 14.69
C THR A 80 23.68 -32.44 14.78
N LEU A 81 22.84 -31.40 14.84
CA LEU A 81 23.18 -29.99 14.66
C LEU A 81 23.91 -29.35 15.86
N HIS A 82 25.14 -28.87 15.65
CA HIS A 82 25.76 -27.82 16.45
C HIS A 82 25.89 -26.56 15.59
N ARG A 83 24.95 -25.63 15.72
CA ARG A 83 24.85 -24.41 14.90
C ARG A 83 25.44 -23.21 15.65
N LYS A 84 26.44 -22.54 15.06
CA LYS A 84 26.79 -21.15 15.40
C LYS A 84 26.17 -20.21 14.36
N THR A 85 25.54 -19.16 14.85
CA THR A 85 24.85 -18.09 14.11
C THR A 85 25.57 -16.81 14.49
N GLU A 86 26.34 -16.22 13.56
CA GLU A 86 27.13 -15.01 13.85
C GLU A 86 27.23 -14.13 12.57
N ASP A 87 26.38 -13.07 12.57
CA ASP A 87 26.71 -11.67 12.29
C ASP A 87 26.47 -10.93 10.94
N GLU A 88 25.85 -11.48 9.89
CA GLU A 88 25.45 -10.66 8.70
C GLU A 88 23.93 -10.46 8.51
N ASP A 89 23.09 -11.42 8.91
CA ASP A 89 21.65 -11.37 8.62
C ASP A 89 20.89 -10.27 9.39
N TYR A 90 21.42 -9.86 10.55
CA TYR A 90 20.77 -8.90 11.44
C TYR A 90 20.54 -7.53 10.79
N VAL A 91 21.50 -7.07 9.99
CA VAL A 91 21.42 -5.75 9.34
C VAL A 91 20.32 -5.73 8.28
N PHE A 92 20.19 -6.80 7.49
CA PHE A 92 19.14 -6.92 6.48
C PHE A 92 17.75 -7.01 7.08
N HIS A 93 17.59 -7.75 8.18
CA HIS A 93 16.32 -7.82 8.90
C HIS A 93 15.93 -6.47 9.51
N LEU A 94 16.90 -5.73 10.08
CA LEU A 94 16.67 -4.41 10.65
C LEU A 94 16.25 -3.39 9.59
N VAL A 95 16.97 -3.32 8.46
CA VAL A 95 16.67 -2.37 7.38
C VAL A 95 15.31 -2.67 6.75
N SER A 96 15.00 -3.95 6.52
CA SER A 96 13.70 -4.38 6.01
C SER A 96 12.57 -3.98 6.97
N ALA A 97 12.70 -4.33 8.25
CA ALA A 97 11.71 -3.98 9.26
C ALA A 97 11.51 -2.46 9.38
N VAL A 98 12.59 -1.68 9.46
CA VAL A 98 12.47 -0.21 9.53
C VAL A 98 11.79 0.35 8.28
N SER A 99 12.11 -0.15 7.09
CA SER A 99 11.49 0.28 5.83
C SER A 99 9.99 -0.05 5.77
N GLU A 100 9.60 -1.23 6.25
CA GLU A 100 8.22 -1.70 6.27
C GLU A 100 7.35 -0.82 7.16
N TRP A 101 7.86 -0.47 8.35
CA TRP A 101 7.14 0.40 9.29
C TRP A 101 7.04 1.84 8.77
N ILE A 102 8.07 2.37 8.11
CA ILE A 102 8.01 3.69 7.47
C ILE A 102 6.93 3.71 6.38
N VAL A 103 6.88 2.69 5.51
CA VAL A 103 5.86 2.58 4.46
C VAL A 103 4.47 2.41 5.06
N ALA A 104 4.32 1.63 6.12
CA ALA A 104 3.07 1.45 6.84
C ALA A 104 2.56 2.77 7.45
N PHE A 105 3.44 3.53 8.12
CA PHE A 105 3.07 4.83 8.67
C PHE A 105 2.72 5.85 7.58
N CYS A 106 3.48 5.90 6.47
CA CYS A 106 3.16 6.73 5.31
C CYS A 106 1.78 6.39 4.73
N PHE A 107 1.42 5.11 4.65
CA PHE A 107 0.10 4.67 4.23
C PHE A 107 -0.99 5.11 5.21
N PHE A 108 -0.81 4.94 6.53
CA PHE A 108 -1.77 5.41 7.54
C PHE A 108 -1.98 6.92 7.50
N PHE A 109 -0.91 7.72 7.40
CA PHE A 109 -1.02 9.18 7.28
C PHE A 109 -1.69 9.63 5.98
N PHE A 110 -1.57 8.85 4.91
CA PHE A 110 -2.34 9.08 3.69
C PHE A 110 -3.86 8.94 3.92
N PHE A 111 -4.31 7.94 4.71
CA PHE A 111 -5.73 7.86 5.11
C PHE A 111 -6.16 9.03 6.00
N PHE A 112 -5.29 9.59 6.83
CA PHE A 112 -5.65 10.77 7.61
C PHE A 112 -5.84 12.02 6.74
N THR A 113 -4.98 12.19 5.73
CA THR A 113 -5.17 13.24 4.71
C THR A 113 -6.52 13.06 4.01
N TYR A 114 -6.88 11.81 3.67
CA TYR A 114 -8.18 11.46 3.12
C TYR A 114 -9.32 11.84 4.07
N ILE A 115 -9.33 11.37 5.33
CA ILE A 115 -10.40 11.70 6.30
C ILE A 115 -10.59 13.21 6.44
N HIS A 116 -9.51 13.98 6.39
CA HIS A 116 -9.58 15.44 6.46
C HIS A 116 -10.26 16.07 5.24
N ASP A 117 -10.09 15.49 4.05
CA ASP A 117 -10.84 15.89 2.85
C ASP A 117 -12.30 15.42 2.86
N PHE A 118 -12.59 14.23 3.38
CA PHE A 118 -13.98 13.76 3.52
C PHE A 118 -14.79 14.62 4.50
N LYS A 119 -14.15 15.19 5.53
CA LYS A 119 -14.79 16.16 6.43
C LYS A 119 -15.19 17.46 5.72
N LYS A 120 -14.45 17.88 4.67
CA LYS A 120 -14.83 19.05 3.85
C LYS A 120 -16.00 18.77 2.91
N PHE A 121 -16.22 17.51 2.53
CA PHE A 121 -17.46 17.06 1.90
C PHE A 121 -18.60 16.90 2.92
N THR A 122 -18.89 17.95 3.69
CA THR A 122 -20.18 18.05 4.35
C THR A 122 -21.23 18.16 3.26
N LEU A 123 -21.86 17.02 2.95
CA LEU A 123 -22.97 16.86 2.02
C LEU A 123 -24.02 17.95 2.28
N LYS A 124 -24.07 18.99 1.44
CA LYS A 124 -25.28 19.78 1.24
C LYS A 124 -26.30 18.88 0.52
N LEU A 125 -26.96 18.00 1.26
CA LEU A 125 -28.16 17.33 0.79
C LEU A 125 -29.24 18.41 0.62
N ARG A 126 -29.40 18.91 -0.62
CA ARG A 126 -30.61 19.65 -0.99
C ARG A 126 -31.72 18.61 -1.09
N THR A 127 -32.43 18.38 0.00
CA THR A 127 -33.74 17.73 -0.02
C THR A 127 -34.66 18.59 -0.89
N GLN A 128 -34.79 18.23 -2.17
CA GLN A 128 -35.92 18.65 -2.98
C GLN A 128 -37.11 17.86 -2.47
N PHE A 129 -37.87 18.44 -1.55
CA PHE A 129 -39.21 17.95 -1.24
C PHE A 129 -40.03 18.22 -2.50
N VAL A 130 -40.31 17.16 -3.27
CA VAL A 130 -41.33 17.22 -4.31
C VAL A 130 -42.65 17.25 -3.56
N ASP A 131 -43.14 18.46 -3.28
CA ASP A 131 -44.49 18.66 -2.80
C ASP A 131 -45.43 18.28 -3.95
N TYR A 132 -46.02 17.09 -3.84
CA TYR A 132 -47.19 16.71 -4.63
C TYR A 132 -48.39 17.44 -4.03
N SER A 133 -48.64 18.65 -4.51
CA SER A 133 -49.89 19.41 -4.27
C SER A 133 -50.62 19.65 -5.57
#